data_AF-A0A2S3U215-F1
#
_entry.id   AF-A0A2S3U215-F1
#
_cell.length_a   1.000
_cell.length_b   1.000
_cell.length_c   1.000
_cell.angle_alpha   90.00
_cell.angle_beta   90.00
_cell.angle_gamma   90.00
#
_symmetry.space_group_name_H-M   'P 1'
#
loop_
_entity.id
_entity.type
_entity.pdbx_description
1 polymer ?
#
loop_
_entity_poly.entity_id
_entity_poly.type
_entity_poly.pdbx_seq_one_letter_code
_entity_poly.pdbx_strand_id
1 'polypeptide(L)'
;MAASDTDTIVTGRSQRDPVRALVNPMLAQYLRLEQTNAPVAELHALADGSFAKAVEDGDMEHGTPMAGEVAGMMTTIRPVKEIITTLFGQAREVAAQLKIE
;
A
#
# COMPACT_ATOMS: atom_id res chain seq x y z
N MET A 1 4.53 -4.71 -11.75
CA MET A 1 3.21 -4.07 -11.98
C MET A 1 3.37 -2.59 -11.80
N ALA A 2 2.86 -1.77 -12.72
CA ALA A 2 2.78 -0.33 -12.52
C ALA A 2 1.44 -0.05 -11.83
N ALA A 3 1.48 0.51 -10.62
CA ALA A 3 0.28 0.95 -9.92
C ALA A 3 -0.17 2.32 -10.46
N SER A 4 -1.46 2.60 -10.33
CA SER A 4 -2.07 3.92 -10.45
C SER A 4 -2.40 4.47 -9.05
N ASP A 5 -2.95 5.68 -9.00
CA ASP A 5 -3.45 6.33 -7.78
C ASP A 5 -4.63 5.56 -7.15
N THR A 6 -5.40 4.81 -7.96
CA THR A 6 -6.58 4.05 -7.51
C THR A 6 -6.31 2.58 -7.20
N ASP A 7 -5.08 2.10 -7.35
CA ASP A 7 -4.73 0.68 -7.20
C ASP A 7 -4.42 0.28 -5.74
N THR A 8 -4.96 0.99 -4.75
CA THR A 8 -4.85 0.59 -3.34
C THR A 8 -6.22 0.30 -2.73
N ILE A 9 -6.23 -0.62 -1.78
CA ILE A 9 -7.41 -1.04 -1.04
C ILE A 9 -7.12 -0.97 0.46
N VAL A 10 -8.16 -0.75 1.26
CA VAL A 10 -8.08 -0.80 2.71
C VAL A 10 -9.00 -1.89 3.22
N THR A 11 -8.42 -2.87 3.89
CA THR A 11 -9.09 -4.02 4.52
C THR A 11 -8.96 -3.96 6.04
N GLY A 12 -9.73 -4.76 6.78
CA GLY A 12 -9.59 -4.89 8.24
C GLY A 12 -10.32 -3.80 9.04
N ARG A 13 -11.14 -2.97 8.39
CA ARG A 13 -11.93 -1.93 9.05
C ARG A 13 -12.93 -2.51 10.05
N SER A 14 -13.58 -3.62 9.68
CA SER A 14 -14.52 -4.34 10.57
C SER A 14 -13.84 -4.84 11.84
N GLN A 15 -12.57 -5.20 11.73
CA GLN A 15 -11.73 -5.74 12.79
C GLN A 15 -11.06 -4.65 13.64
N ARG A 16 -11.28 -3.37 13.33
CA ARG A 16 -10.60 -2.22 13.95
C ARG A 16 -9.07 -2.24 13.79
N ASP A 17 -8.58 -2.88 12.73
CA ASP A 17 -7.17 -2.96 12.37
C ASP A 17 -7.01 -2.72 10.86
N PRO A 18 -7.16 -1.46 10.39
CA PRO A 18 -7.18 -1.16 8.97
C PRO A 18 -5.77 -1.20 8.37
N VAL A 19 -5.60 -1.98 7.30
CA VAL A 19 -4.35 -2.08 6.54
C VAL A 19 -4.57 -1.61 5.11
N ARG A 20 -3.64 -0.80 4.58
CA ARG A 20 -3.63 -0.38 3.17
C ARG A 20 -2.58 -1.14 2.39
N ALA A 21 -2.99 -1.67 1.24
CA ALA A 21 -2.12 -2.41 0.34
C ALA A 21 -2.52 -2.21 -1.12
N LEU A 22 -1.66 -2.63 -2.06
CA LEU A 22 -2.03 -2.69 -3.47
C LEU A 22 -3.17 -3.69 -3.67
N VAL A 23 -4.11 -3.38 -4.57
CA VAL A 23 -5.21 -4.27 -4.92
C VAL A 23 -4.65 -5.57 -5.51
N ASN A 24 -5.13 -6.71 -5.00
CA ASN A 24 -4.88 -8.02 -5.58
C ASN A 24 -6.07 -8.97 -5.33
N PRO A 25 -6.07 -10.19 -5.91
CA PRO A 25 -7.19 -11.13 -5.76
C PRO A 25 -7.50 -11.49 -4.31
N MET A 26 -6.48 -11.76 -3.47
CA MET A 26 -6.69 -12.12 -2.08
C MET A 26 -7.32 -10.98 -1.27
N LEU A 27 -6.84 -9.75 -1.41
CA LEU A 27 -7.36 -8.60 -0.69
C LEU A 27 -8.77 -8.21 -1.14
N ALA A 28 -9.10 -8.39 -2.42
CA ALA A 28 -10.46 -8.24 -2.93
C ALA A 28 -11.41 -9.29 -2.30
N GLN A 29 -10.95 -10.54 -2.15
CA GLN A 29 -11.69 -11.57 -1.41
C GLN A 29 -11.84 -11.21 0.06
N TYR A 30 -10.77 -10.75 0.72
CA TYR A 30 -10.81 -10.32 2.13
C TYR A 30 -11.87 -9.23 2.32
N LEU A 31 -11.86 -8.19 1.48
CA LEU A 31 -12.82 -7.09 1.59
C LEU A 31 -14.26 -7.59 1.40
N ARG A 32 -14.51 -8.51 0.46
CA ARG A 32 -15.83 -9.12 0.28
C ARG A 32 -16.28 -9.86 1.53
N LEU A 33 -15.41 -10.68 2.13
CA LEU A 33 -15.71 -11.41 3.36
C LEU A 33 -16.03 -10.47 4.52
N GLU A 34 -15.22 -9.42 4.68
CA GLU A 34 -15.44 -8.33 5.64
C GLU A 34 -16.81 -7.67 5.45
N GLN A 35 -17.20 -7.33 4.21
CA GLN A 35 -18.50 -6.73 3.90
C GLN A 35 -19.69 -7.66 4.17
N THR A 36 -19.47 -8.97 4.10
CA THR A 36 -20.49 -9.99 4.40
C THR A 36 -20.53 -10.42 5.87
N ASN A 37 -19.74 -9.79 6.75
CA ASN A 37 -19.58 -10.17 8.16
C ASN A 37 -19.15 -11.63 8.34
N ALA A 38 -18.19 -12.10 7.52
CA ALA A 38 -17.61 -13.42 7.70
C ALA A 38 -16.96 -13.56 9.10
N PRO A 39 -16.87 -14.79 9.64
CA PRO A 39 -16.22 -15.02 10.92
C PRO A 39 -14.78 -14.51 10.94
N VAL A 40 -14.37 -13.92 12.07
CA VAL A 40 -13.01 -13.40 12.28
C VAL A 40 -11.92 -14.44 11.97
N ALA A 41 -12.16 -15.70 12.30
CA ALA A 41 -11.21 -16.78 12.04
C ALA A 41 -10.94 -16.98 10.53
N GLU A 42 -11.94 -16.77 9.67
CA GLU A 42 -11.78 -16.89 8.21
C GLU A 42 -10.96 -15.72 7.66
N LEU A 43 -11.24 -14.50 8.13
CA LEU A 43 -10.44 -13.31 7.80
C LEU A 43 -8.99 -13.48 8.24
N HIS A 44 -8.77 -13.95 9.48
CA HIS A 44 -7.44 -14.17 10.02
C HIS A 44 -6.68 -15.24 9.24
N ALA A 45 -7.33 -16.36 8.89
CA ALA A 45 -6.69 -17.41 8.09
C ALA A 45 -6.22 -16.93 6.71
N LEU A 46 -6.91 -15.96 6.12
CA LEU A 46 -6.53 -15.38 4.83
C LEU A 46 -5.34 -14.40 4.94
N ALA A 47 -5.25 -13.67 6.06
CA ALA A 47 -4.21 -12.67 6.30
C ALA A 47 -2.95 -13.23 6.99
N ASP A 48 -3.03 -14.40 7.63
CA ASP A 48 -1.91 -14.97 8.37
C ASP A 48 -0.72 -15.25 7.43
N GLY A 49 0.45 -14.67 7.77
CA GLY A 49 1.67 -14.77 6.95
C GLY A 49 1.62 -14.07 5.58
N SER A 50 0.54 -13.37 5.22
CA SER A 50 0.38 -12.77 3.89
C SER A 50 1.40 -11.67 3.58
N PHE A 51 1.88 -10.95 4.59
CA PHE A 51 2.92 -9.93 4.41
C PHE A 51 4.25 -10.54 3.97
N ALA A 52 4.70 -11.61 4.64
CA ALA A 52 5.93 -12.32 4.29
C ALA A 52 5.85 -12.90 2.87
N LYS A 53 4.71 -13.48 2.50
CA LYS A 53 4.44 -13.94 1.13
C LYS A 53 4.67 -12.85 0.07
N ALA A 54 4.22 -11.62 0.33
CA ALA A 54 4.43 -10.51 -0.61
C ALA A 54 5.88 -10.03 -0.66
N VAL A 55 6.54 -9.90 0.50
CA VAL A 55 7.86 -9.24 0.61
C VAL A 55 9.02 -10.20 0.34
N GLU A 56 8.95 -11.41 0.89
CA GLU A 56 10.03 -12.40 0.80
C GLU A 56 9.86 -13.29 -0.43
N ASP A 57 8.66 -13.83 -0.64
CA ASP A 57 8.39 -14.78 -1.73
C ASP A 57 7.99 -14.08 -3.05
N GLY A 58 7.65 -12.80 -3.00
CA GLY A 58 7.18 -12.03 -4.16
C GLY A 58 5.78 -12.42 -4.65
N ASP A 59 4.99 -13.10 -3.82
CA ASP A 59 3.61 -13.49 -4.13
C ASP A 59 2.67 -12.27 -4.02
N MET A 60 2.53 -11.57 -5.15
CA MET A 60 1.69 -10.38 -5.24
C MET A 60 0.20 -10.69 -5.38
N GLU A 61 -0.20 -11.96 -5.57
CA GLU A 61 -1.61 -12.35 -5.74
C GLU A 61 -2.25 -12.79 -4.43
N HIS A 62 -1.51 -13.53 -3.60
CA HIS A 62 -1.96 -14.09 -2.32
C HIS A 62 -1.25 -13.48 -1.10
N GLY A 63 -0.37 -12.50 -1.31
CA GLY A 63 0.26 -11.73 -0.24
C GLY A 63 -0.44 -10.40 0.05
N THR A 64 0.09 -9.67 1.04
CA THR A 64 -0.32 -8.30 1.36
C THR A 64 0.80 -7.30 1.04
N PRO A 65 0.91 -6.83 -0.22
CA PRO A 65 1.88 -5.82 -0.62
C PRO A 65 1.47 -4.44 -0.10
N MET A 66 1.85 -4.13 1.14
CA MET A 66 1.51 -2.86 1.79
C MET A 66 2.15 -1.68 1.05
N ALA A 67 1.33 -0.75 0.58
CA ALA A 67 1.75 0.46 -0.13
C ALA A 67 0.69 1.57 0.04
N GLY A 68 1.14 2.83 0.03
CA GLY A 68 0.25 3.99 0.03
C GLY A 68 -0.26 4.36 -1.37
N GLU A 69 -1.27 5.23 -1.44
CA GLU A 69 -1.84 5.73 -2.71
C GLU A 69 -0.80 6.45 -3.60
N VAL A 70 0.29 6.95 -3.00
CA VAL A 70 1.45 7.53 -3.70
C VAL A 70 2.20 6.52 -4.59
N ALA A 71 1.92 5.20 -4.45
CA ALA A 71 2.57 4.16 -5.23
C ALA A 71 2.48 4.40 -6.75
N GLY A 72 1.38 4.97 -7.24
CA GLY A 72 1.24 5.31 -8.66
C GLY A 72 2.19 6.38 -9.18
N MET A 73 2.78 7.18 -8.29
CA MET A 73 3.82 8.16 -8.64
C MET A 73 5.23 7.54 -8.68
N MET A 74 5.40 6.31 -8.18
CA MET A 74 6.71 5.65 -8.08
C MET A 74 7.04 4.90 -9.38
N THR A 75 7.68 5.58 -10.32
CA THR A 75 8.00 5.05 -11.65
C THR A 75 9.46 4.61 -11.83
N THR A 76 10.32 4.83 -10.83
CA THR A 76 11.76 4.58 -10.91
C THR A 76 12.31 3.94 -9.64
N ILE A 77 13.32 3.07 -9.79
CA ILE A 77 14.09 2.51 -8.69
C ILE A 77 15.30 3.42 -8.46
N ARG A 78 15.48 3.90 -7.22
CA ARG A 78 16.53 4.85 -6.86
C ARG A 78 17.22 4.45 -5.55
N PRO A 79 18.52 4.73 -5.39
CA PRO A 79 19.20 4.58 -4.11
C PRO A 79 18.60 5.48 -3.02
N VAL A 80 18.59 5.01 -1.77
CA VAL A 80 18.05 5.76 -0.61
C VAL A 80 18.64 7.16 -0.51
N LYS A 81 19.96 7.31 -0.72
CA LYS A 81 20.63 8.62 -0.71
C LYS A 81 20.00 9.60 -1.69
N GLU A 82 19.73 9.16 -2.92
CA GLU A 82 19.16 9.99 -3.98
C GLU A 82 17.73 10.40 -3.66
N ILE A 83 16.91 9.47 -3.13
CA ILE A 83 15.53 9.75 -2.71
C ILE A 83 15.53 10.88 -1.67
N ILE A 84 16.35 10.76 -0.63
CA ILE A 84 16.42 11.75 0.45
C ILE A 84 16.93 13.09 -0.07
N THR A 85 18.07 13.12 -0.78
CA THR A 85 18.65 14.38 -1.24
C THR A 85 17.75 15.12 -2.22
N THR A 86 17.08 14.38 -3.12
CA THR A 86 16.16 14.95 -4.09
C THR A 86 14.91 15.50 -3.41
N LEU A 87 14.31 14.74 -2.49
CA LEU A 87 13.11 15.16 -1.74
C LEU A 87 13.34 16.51 -1.03
N PHE A 88 14.43 16.62 -0.26
CA PHE A 88 14.74 17.86 0.45
C PHE A 88 15.17 19.00 -0.48
N GLY A 89 15.82 18.69 -1.61
CA GLY A 89 16.18 19.67 -2.63
C GLY A 89 14.93 20.32 -3.25
N GLN A 90 14.01 19.48 -3.75
CA GLN A 90 12.75 19.91 -4.34
C GLN A 90 11.88 20.68 -3.34
N ALA A 91 11.79 20.22 -2.09
CA ALA A 91 11.03 20.92 -1.05
C ALA A 91 11.57 22.35 -0.80
N ARG A 92 12.90 22.54 -0.77
CA ARG A 92 13.50 23.88 -0.61
C ARG A 92 13.23 24.78 -1.81
N GLU A 93 13.27 24.24 -3.02
CA GLU A 93 12.98 24.99 -4.24
C GLU A 93 11.53 25.51 -4.23
N VAL A 94 10.57 24.64 -3.91
CA VAL A 94 9.16 25.03 -3.77
C VAL A 94 9.00 26.07 -2.65
N ALA A 95 9.63 25.86 -1.50
CA ALA A 95 9.59 26.79 -0.37
C ALA A 95 10.11 28.20 -0.71
N ALA A 96 11.17 28.30 -1.53
CA ALA A 96 11.74 29.59 -1.93
C ALA A 96 10.84 30.38 -2.90
N GLN A 97 9.98 29.68 -3.64
CA GLN A 97 9.08 30.28 -4.64
C GLN A 97 7.68 30.58 -4.08
N LEU A 98 7.36 30.08 -2.88
CA LEU A 98 6.08 30.31 -2.22
C LEU A 98 5.90 31.81 -1.92
N LYS A 99 4.94 32.42 -2.62
CA LYS A 99 4.41 33.74 -2.28
C LYS A 99 3.21 33.53 -1.38
N ILE A 100 3.29 34.02 -0.16
CA ILE A 100 2.15 34.10 0.74
C ILE A 100 1.59 35.51 0.54
N GLU A 101 0.44 35.59 -0.13
CA GLU A 101 -0.35 36.82 -0.25
C GLU A 101 -1.22 37.03 1.00
#